data_AF-A0A352LZI6-F1
#
_entry.id   AF-A0A352LZI6-F1
#
_cell.length_a   1.000
_cell.length_b   1.000
_cell.length_c   1.000
_cell.angle_alpha   90.00
_cell.angle_beta   90.00
_cell.angle_gamma   90.00
#
_symmetry.space_group_name_H-M   'P 1'
#
loop_
_entity.id
_entity.type
_entity.pdbx_description
1 polymer ?
#
loop_
_entity_poly.entity_id
_entity_poly.type
_entity_poly.pdbx_seq_one_letter_code
_entity_poly.pdbx_strand_id
1 'polypeptide(L)'
;MKTFVLDTNVLVHDPRSIFKFRDNEVVIPIMVLEELDSLKTRQDGAGQDARIAMRFLDEIKNKGEIFDGVVVNDEGGKIRIELKYHDCKTMPAAFDPT
;
A
#
# COMPACT_ATOMS: atom_id res chain seq x y z
N MET A 1 13.90 -8.20 11.17
CA MET A 1 13.54 -7.33 10.04
C MET A 1 13.07 -8.17 8.85
N LYS A 2 11.79 -8.09 8.55
CA LYS A 2 11.14 -8.66 7.36
C LYS A 2 10.62 -7.51 6.50
N THR A 3 10.37 -7.80 5.22
CA THR A 3 9.71 -6.86 4.31
C THR A 3 8.32 -7.40 3.99
N PHE A 4 7.31 -6.57 4.18
CA PHE A 4 5.91 -6.86 3.88
C PHE A 4 5.47 -6.03 2.69
N VAL A 5 4.72 -6.64 1.77
CA VAL A 5 4.10 -5.92 0.66
C VAL A 5 2.62 -5.76 1.00
N LEU A 6 2.11 -4.53 1.05
CA LEU A 6 0.68 -4.29 1.26
C LEU A 6 -0.03 -4.12 -0.08
N ASP A 7 -1.20 -4.76 -0.14
CA ASP A 7 -2.16 -4.70 -1.22
C ASP A 7 -3.32 -3.75 -0.84
N THR A 8 -4.01 -3.23 -1.83
CA THR A 8 -5.21 -2.40 -1.67
C THR A 8 -6.27 -3.08 -0.81
N ASN A 9 -6.47 -4.39 -0.94
CA ASN A 9 -7.47 -5.11 -0.14
C ASN A 9 -7.21 -4.98 1.36
N VAL A 10 -5.94 -5.06 1.77
CA VAL A 10 -5.56 -4.91 3.18
C VAL A 10 -5.88 -3.49 3.67
N LEU A 11 -5.58 -2.48 2.86
CA LEU A 11 -5.80 -1.07 3.20
C LEU A 11 -7.28 -0.67 3.19
N VAL A 12 -8.10 -1.29 2.33
CA VAL A 12 -9.54 -1.04 2.24
C VAL A 12 -10.30 -1.77 3.34
N HIS A 13 -9.80 -2.88 3.87
CA HIS A 13 -10.39 -3.56 5.02
C HIS A 13 -9.90 -2.99 6.36
N ASP A 14 -8.64 -2.55 6.43
CA ASP A 14 -8.06 -1.92 7.60
C ASP A 14 -7.03 -0.86 7.18
N PRO A 15 -7.42 0.42 7.07
CA PRO A 15 -6.51 1.48 6.64
C PRO A 15 -5.39 1.75 7.66
N ARG A 16 -5.55 1.33 8.93
CA ARG A 16 -4.52 1.46 9.96
C ARG A 16 -3.49 0.33 9.93
N SER A 17 -3.70 -0.70 9.10
CA SER A 17 -2.78 -1.83 8.97
C SER A 17 -1.35 -1.39 8.65
N ILE A 18 -1.19 -0.30 7.90
CA ILE A 18 0.11 0.27 7.52
C ILE A 18 1.03 0.56 8.72
N PHE A 19 0.48 0.80 9.91
CA PHE A 19 1.26 1.10 11.12
C PHE A 19 1.51 -0.12 12.03
N LYS A 20 0.99 -1.31 11.68
CA LYS A 20 1.02 -2.49 12.56
C LYS A 20 2.31 -3.33 12.45
N PHE A 21 3.29 -2.88 11.67
CA PHE A 21 4.46 -3.67 11.29
C PHE A 21 5.70 -3.46 12.19
N ARG A 22 5.59 -2.73 13.31
CA ARG A 22 6.66 -2.61 14.33
C ARG A 22 8.01 -2.17 13.71
N ASP A 23 9.06 -2.98 13.84
CA ASP A 23 10.43 -2.76 13.33
C ASP A 23 10.62 -3.14 11.85
N ASN A 24 9.55 -3.52 11.15
CA ASN A 24 9.63 -4.10 9.81
C ASN A 24 9.42 -3.06 8.71
N GLU A 25 9.84 -3.43 7.50
CA GLU A 25 9.65 -2.61 6.31
C GLU A 25 8.33 -2.98 5.62
N VAL A 26 7.58 -1.95 5.27
CA VAL A 26 6.34 -2.01 4.51
C VAL A 26 6.58 -1.39 3.14
N VAL A 27 6.28 -2.17 2.11
CA VAL A 27 6.39 -1.77 0.72
C VAL A 27 5.00 -1.71 0.12
N ILE A 28 4.67 -0.59 -0.50
CA ILE A 28 3.37 -0.37 -1.15
C ILE A 28 3.64 -0.20 -2.65
N PRO A 29 3.20 -1.13 -3.50
CA PRO A 29 3.30 -0.97 -4.94
C PRO A 29 2.59 0.30 -5.40
N ILE A 30 3.15 1.03 -6.36
CA ILE A 30 2.56 2.28 -6.86
C ILE A 30 1.11 2.08 -7.36
N MET A 31 0.80 0.92 -7.93
CA MET A 31 -0.53 0.53 -8.39
C MET A 31 -1.59 0.59 -7.29
N VAL A 32 -1.22 0.30 -6.03
CA VAL A 32 -2.14 0.38 -4.89
C VAL A 32 -2.67 1.81 -4.69
N LEU A 33 -1.88 2.84 -5.01
CA LEU A 33 -2.36 4.22 -4.95
C LEU A 33 -3.45 4.50 -5.98
N GLU A 34 -3.29 3.98 -7.21
CA GLU A 34 -4.25 4.15 -8.29
C GLU A 34 -5.58 3.44 -7.97
N GLU A 35 -5.50 2.22 -7.45
CA GLU A 35 -6.66 1.45 -7.02
C GLU A 35 -7.39 2.13 -5.86
N LEU A 36 -6.66 2.58 -4.83
CA LEU A 36 -7.23 3.35 -3.73
C LEU A 36 -7.91 4.62 -4.23
N ASP A 37 -7.31 5.34 -5.19
CA ASP A 37 -7.89 6.56 -5.76
C ASP A 37 -9.22 6.30 -6.46
N SER A 38 -9.30 5.23 -7.26
CA SER A 38 -10.56 4.78 -7.86
C SER A 38 -11.63 4.48 -6.80
N LEU A 39 -11.26 3.77 -5.73
CA LEU A 39 -12.17 3.38 -4.65
C LEU A 39 -12.69 4.55 -3.82
N LYS A 40 -11.99 5.69 -3.75
CA LYS A 40 -12.46 6.90 -3.02
C LYS A 40 -13.80 7.41 -3.52
N THR A 41 -14.19 7.12 -4.77
CA THR A 41 -15.46 7.55 -5.36
C THR A 41 -16.67 6.81 -4.80
N ARG A 42 -16.45 5.65 -4.16
CA ARG A 42 -17.52 4.85 -3.56
C ARG A 42 -18.11 5.56 -2.34
N GLN A 43 -19.42 5.41 -2.18
CA GLN A 43 -20.19 6.00 -1.07
C GLN A 43 -20.40 5.04 0.10
N ASP A 44 -19.80 3.85 0.05
CA ASP A 44 -19.87 2.82 1.10
C ASP A 44 -18.65 2.86 2.03
N GLY A 45 -18.60 1.89 2.96
CA GLY A 45 -17.50 1.74 3.91
C GLY A 45 -16.14 1.57 3.23
N ALA A 46 -16.08 0.80 2.14
CA ALA A 46 -14.84 0.61 1.39
C ALA A 46 -14.30 1.94 0.83
N GLY A 47 -15.17 2.82 0.32
CA GLY A 47 -14.76 4.17 -0.09
C GLY A 47 -14.28 5.04 1.07
N GLN A 48 -14.90 4.91 2.25
CA GLN A 48 -14.45 5.60 3.47
C GLN A 48 -13.05 5.16 3.88
N ASP A 49 -12.82 3.85 3.92
CA ASP A 49 -11.53 3.27 4.32
C ASP A 49 -10.43 3.60 3.30
N ALA A 50 -10.73 3.58 1.99
CA ALA A 50 -9.81 4.05 0.96
C ALA A 50 -9.39 5.52 1.14
N ARG A 51 -10.35 6.40 1.48
CA ARG A 51 -10.05 7.81 1.79
C ARG A 51 -9.18 7.97 3.04
N ILE A 52 -9.34 7.11 4.04
CA ILE A 52 -8.51 7.13 5.26
C ILE A 52 -7.10 6.62 4.94
N ALA A 53 -6.96 5.49 4.22
CA ALA A 53 -5.67 4.95 3.82
C ALA A 53 -4.85 5.98 3.03
N MET A 54 -5.48 6.65 2.06
CA MET A 54 -4.82 7.68 1.25
C MET A 54 -4.38 8.89 2.07
N ARG A 55 -5.17 9.31 3.07
CA ARG A 55 -4.73 10.36 4.01
C ARG A 55 -3.48 9.95 4.79
N PHE A 56 -3.41 8.72 5.28
CA PHE A 56 -2.20 8.25 5.97
C PHE A 56 -0.98 8.21 5.04
N LEU A 57 -1.16 7.78 3.79
CA LEU A 57 -0.08 7.76 2.81
C LEU A 57 0.42 9.18 2.49
N ASP A 58 -0.48 10.14 2.33
CA ASP A 58 -0.12 11.55 2.15
C ASP A 58 0.60 12.12 3.37
N GLU A 59 0.15 11.80 4.59
CA GLU A 59 0.83 12.20 5.83
C GLU A 59 2.25 11.64 5.93
N ILE A 60 2.45 10.38 5.54
CA ILE A 60 3.79 9.75 5.53
C ILE A 60 4.68 10.42 4.48
N LYS A 61 4.14 10.68 3.28
CA LYS A 61 4.85 11.38 2.21
C LYS A 61 5.31 12.77 2.64
N ASN A 62 4.54 13.47 3.47
CA ASN A 62 4.92 14.78 4.00
C ASN A 62 6.01 14.72 5.08
N LYS A 63 6.35 13.54 5.61
CA LYS A 63 7.39 13.36 6.63
C LYS A 63 8.78 13.04 6.05
N GLY A 64 8.89 12.73 4.76
CA GLY A 64 10.17 12.45 4.10
C GLY A 64 10.03 11.80 2.73
N GLU A 65 11.15 11.35 2.18
CA GLU A 65 11.21 10.72 0.86
C GLU A 65 10.58 9.33 0.87
N ILE A 66 9.30 9.25 0.46
CA ILE A 66 8.51 8.00 0.50
C ILE A 66 9.01 6.90 -0.44
N PHE A 67 9.86 7.23 -1.42
CA PHE A 67 10.45 6.23 -2.31
C PHE A 67 11.69 5.56 -1.69
N ASP A 68 12.45 6.29 -0.89
CA ASP A 68 13.61 5.77 -0.14
C ASP A 68 13.20 5.12 1.19
N GLY A 69 11.98 5.44 1.65
CA GLY A 69 11.34 4.90 2.83
C GLY A 69 11.38 5.84 4.03
N VAL A 70 10.21 6.02 4.64
CA VAL A 70 10.00 6.93 5.75
C VAL A 70 9.86 6.12 7.04
N VAL A 71 10.61 6.48 8.08
CA VAL A 71 10.44 5.89 9.42
C VAL A 71 9.15 6.42 10.02
N VAL A 72 8.27 5.52 10.46
CA VAL A 72 6.91 5.88 10.87
C VAL A 72 6.60 5.62 12.35
N ASN A 73 7.54 5.03 13.09
CA ASN A 73 7.42 4.77 14.53
C ASN A 73 8.79 4.75 15.21
N ASP A 74 8.78 4.73 16.55
CA ASP A 74 10.00 4.73 17.38
C ASP A 74 10.72 3.36 17.38
N GLU A 75 10.04 2.29 16.92
CA GLU A 75 10.61 0.95 16.73
C GLU A 75 11.47 0.83 15.45
N GLY A 76 11.52 1.88 14.62
CA GLY A 76 12.31 1.90 13.38
C GLY A 76 11.63 1.31 12.14
N GLY A 77 10.32 1.05 12.22
CA GLY A 77 9.52 0.60 11.08
C GLY A 77 9.50 1.61 9.95
N LYS A 78 9.60 1.13 8.71
CA LYS A 78 9.70 1.96 7.51
C LYS A 78 8.56 1.67 6.55
N ILE A 79 8.06 2.72 5.89
CA ILE A 79 7.09 2.61 4.81
C ILE A 79 7.68 3.23 3.56
N ARG A 80 7.67 2.49 2.44
CA ARG A 80 8.06 3.02 1.14
C ARG A 80 7.09 2.64 0.03
N ILE A 81 7.05 3.48 -1.01
CA ILE A 81 6.33 3.17 -2.25
C ILE A 81 7.31 2.58 -3.27
N GLU A 82 6.94 1.45 -3.88
CA GLU A 82 7.73 0.81 -4.94
C GLU A 82 7.14 1.12 -6.31
N LEU A 83 7.94 1.78 -7.15
CA LEU A 83 7.58 2.19 -8.52
C LEU A 83 7.62 1.05 -9.55
N LYS A 84 7.96 -0.18 -9.13
CA LYS A 84 8.00 -1.31 -10.07
C LYS A 84 6.57 -1.69 -10.47
N TYR A 85 6.22 -1.33 -11.70
CA TYR A 85 5.11 -1.93 -12.43
C TYR A 85 5.45 -3.41 -12.65
N HIS A 86 5.00 -4.29 -11.76
CA HIS A 86 4.89 -5.69 -12.15
C HIS A 86 3.70 -5.74 -13.12
N ASP A 87 3.98 -6.08 -14.38
CA ASP A 87 2.95 -6.40 -15.37
C ASP A 87 2.05 -7.51 -14.81
N CYS A 88 0.90 -7.15 -14.23
CA CYS A 88 -0.17 -8.07 -13.85
C CYS A 88 -0.93 -8.59 -15.10
N LYS A 89 -0.23 -8.79 -16.21
CA LYS A 89 -0.75 -9.32 -17.47
C LYS A 89 0.13 -10.40 -18.10
N THR A 90 1.11 -10.93 -17.38
CA THR A 90 1.71 -12.21 -17.78
C THR A 90 1.22 -13.29 -16.83
N MET A 91 0.11 -13.93 -17.19
CA MET A 91 -0.16 -15.27 -16.66
C MET A 91 1.05 -16.14 -17.02
N PRO A 92 1.60 -16.95 -16.09
CA PRO A 92 2.49 -18.03 -16.48
C PRO A 92 1.75 -18.86 -17.53
N ALA A 93 2.43 -19.21 -18.63
CA ALA A 93 1.85 -20.01 -19.72
C ALA A 93 1.22 -21.36 -19.28
N ALA A 94 1.39 -21.74 -18.01
CA ALA A 94 0.77 -22.89 -17.36
C ALA A 94 -0.72 -22.75 -17.01
N PHE A 95 -1.32 -21.56 -17.19
CA PHE A 95 -2.75 -21.31 -16.89
C PHE A 95 -3.59 -21.04 -18.15
N ASP A 96 -3.22 -21.60 -19.30
CA ASP A 96 -4.08 -21.59 -20.49
C ASP A 96 -5.06 -22.78 -20.41
N PRO A 97 -6.36 -22.58 -20.13
CA PRO A 97 -7.32 -23.68 -20.20
C PRO A 97 -7.49 -24.05 -21.68
N THR A 98 -7.03 -25.25 -22.02
CA THR A 98 -7.23 -25.88 -23.34
C THR A 98 -8.72 -25.94 -23.71
#